data_AF-A0A949SQJ1-F1
#
_entry.id   AF-A0A949SQJ1-F1
#
_cell.length_a   1.000
_cell.length_b   1.000
_cell.length_c   1.000
_cell.angle_alpha   90.00
_cell.angle_beta   90.00
_cell.angle_gamma   90.00
#
_symmetry.space_group_name_H-M   'P 1'
#
loop_
_entity.id
_entity.type
_entity.pdbx_description
1 polymer ?
#
loop_
_entity_poly.entity_id
_entity_poly.type
_entity_poly.pdbx_seq_one_letter_code
_entity_poly.pdbx_strand_id
1 'polypeptide(L)'
;MSTDVKITKRKEFLPFTDDLETYLDQFGRRYSLPATYGDLLGFTESYPLDDKNGNPTHWSTVLYPREVQQDIYPRLTSIYSLLRTGDLHAVPHLYVERVDFCEFGNSRPFRVRVVNQYNDNYDHLYVKRADASRVYGLELEHLLSPNRINYLAHSGTLVEEHIAGIPGDVFIRDYLERPDINEVRIAKEFVKFSERCFIRLLGDMRSYNYVIDITPDFEDVQYRVRAIDFDQQSYEGRRSLYLPQFFKENNPVVWLCSKCLNLPTMRQYQEEERTLIARRYISEHQRIHALLDCMKRNPREPMDKVRQLALELGEHHQTSGFETCASMGDVVERNLEISLGRHLV
;
A
#
# COMPACT_ATOMS: atom_id res chain seq x y z
N MET A 1 24.00 10.61 10.31
CA MET A 1 23.91 9.27 10.91
C MET A 1 22.60 9.20 11.68
N SER A 2 21.51 8.82 11.02
CA SER A 2 20.24 8.55 11.68
C SER A 2 20.40 7.23 12.44
N THR A 3 20.07 7.24 13.72
CA THR A 3 19.94 6.02 14.53
C THR A 3 18.92 5.11 13.86
N ASP A 4 19.39 4.07 13.19
CA ASP A 4 18.59 3.03 12.57
C ASP A 4 17.57 2.50 13.58
N VAL A 5 16.29 2.60 13.21
CA VAL A 5 15.22 1.88 13.87
C VAL A 5 15.50 0.40 13.64
N LYS A 6 16.16 -0.26 14.60
CA LYS A 6 16.29 -1.72 14.62
C LYS A 6 14.88 -2.31 14.57
N ILE A 7 14.49 -2.86 13.42
CA ILE A 7 13.30 -3.70 13.27
C ILE A 7 13.52 -4.92 14.17
N THR A 8 13.00 -4.86 15.39
CA THR A 8 13.30 -5.84 16.45
C THR A 8 12.57 -7.18 16.26
N LYS A 9 11.55 -7.22 15.39
CA LYS A 9 10.91 -8.45 14.90
C LYS A 9 10.39 -8.24 13.49
N ARG A 10 10.84 -9.04 12.53
CA ARG A 10 10.27 -9.08 11.19
C ARG A 10 8.89 -9.73 11.24
N LYS A 11 7.97 -9.22 10.43
CA LYS A 11 6.63 -9.78 10.28
C LYS A 11 6.71 -11.21 9.72
N GLU A 12 5.91 -12.11 10.28
CA GLU A 12 5.68 -13.43 9.70
C GLU A 12 4.64 -13.29 8.58
N PHE A 13 4.95 -13.83 7.41
CA PHE A 13 4.07 -13.69 6.24
C PHE A 13 2.86 -14.59 6.39
N LEU A 14 1.68 -14.02 6.11
CA LEU A 14 0.46 -14.80 6.05
C LEU A 14 0.44 -15.56 4.72
N PRO A 15 0.18 -16.88 4.75
CA PRO A 15 0.15 -17.69 3.55
C PRO A 15 -1.08 -17.35 2.73
N PHE A 16 -0.98 -17.57 1.42
CA PHE A 16 -2.15 -17.62 0.56
C PHE A 16 -2.90 -18.92 0.85
N THR A 17 -4.21 -18.82 1.04
CA THR A 17 -5.12 -19.96 1.18
C THR A 17 -5.78 -20.26 -0.16
N ASP A 18 -6.32 -21.47 -0.32
CA ASP A 18 -7.07 -21.84 -1.53
C ASP A 18 -8.27 -20.89 -1.76
N ASP A 19 -8.92 -20.45 -0.68
CA ASP A 19 -9.99 -19.45 -0.71
C ASP A 19 -9.49 -18.11 -1.28
N LEU A 20 -8.33 -17.62 -0.83
CA LEU A 20 -7.74 -16.39 -1.37
C LEU A 20 -7.32 -16.56 -2.83
N GLU A 21 -6.76 -17.70 -3.19
CA GLU A 21 -6.41 -17.96 -4.60
C GLU A 21 -7.64 -17.99 -5.51
N THR A 22 -8.76 -18.56 -5.03
CA THR A 22 -10.05 -18.57 -5.73
C THR A 22 -10.62 -17.17 -5.86
N TYR A 23 -10.58 -16.38 -4.78
CA TYR A 23 -10.95 -14.97 -4.80
C TYR A 23 -10.15 -14.19 -5.85
N LEU A 24 -8.83 -14.36 -5.87
CA LEU A 24 -7.95 -13.66 -6.81
C LEU A 24 -8.25 -14.05 -8.26
N ASP A 25 -8.59 -15.31 -8.53
CA ASP A 25 -9.00 -15.76 -9.87
C ASP A 25 -10.34 -15.13 -10.27
N GLN A 26 -11.34 -15.21 -9.39
CA GLN A 26 -12.69 -14.66 -9.62
C GLN A 26 -12.68 -13.17 -9.95
N PHE A 27 -11.81 -12.39 -9.30
CA PHE A 27 -11.72 -10.94 -9.48
C PHE A 27 -10.58 -10.49 -10.40
N GLY A 28 -10.05 -11.39 -11.24
CA GLY A 28 -9.10 -11.05 -12.30
C GLY A 28 -7.76 -10.52 -11.80
N ARG A 29 -7.29 -11.05 -10.66
CA ARG A 29 -5.98 -10.74 -10.03
C ARG A 29 -4.97 -11.86 -10.20
N ARG A 30 -5.43 -13.09 -10.45
CA ARG A 30 -4.59 -14.27 -10.66
C ARG A 30 -4.24 -14.43 -12.13
N TYR A 31 -2.96 -14.54 -12.45
CA TYR A 31 -2.47 -14.81 -13.81
C TYR A 31 -1.28 -15.76 -13.77
N SER A 32 -1.07 -16.56 -14.80
CA SER A 32 0.21 -17.26 -14.95
C SER A 32 1.31 -16.26 -15.28
N LEU A 33 2.14 -15.91 -14.29
CA LEU A 33 3.20 -14.92 -14.47
C LEU A 33 4.37 -15.51 -15.28
N PRO A 34 4.86 -14.83 -16.34
CA PRO A 34 6.06 -15.25 -17.09
C PRO A 34 7.33 -15.39 -16.23
N ALA A 35 7.43 -14.62 -15.15
CA ALA A 35 8.52 -14.70 -14.19
C ALA A 35 8.00 -14.58 -12.76
N THR A 36 8.66 -15.28 -11.85
CA THR A 36 8.37 -15.32 -10.43
C THR A 36 9.43 -14.56 -9.64
N TYR A 37 9.12 -14.23 -8.39
CA TYR A 37 10.12 -13.65 -7.47
C TYR A 37 11.39 -14.52 -7.37
N GLY A 38 11.24 -15.85 -7.43
CA GLY A 38 12.36 -16.79 -7.38
C GLY A 38 13.31 -16.64 -8.56
N ASP A 39 12.79 -16.40 -9.76
CA ASP A 39 13.61 -16.19 -10.96
C ASP A 39 14.52 -14.95 -10.84
N LEU A 40 14.02 -13.89 -10.18
CA LEU A 40 14.79 -12.65 -9.97
C LEU A 40 15.92 -12.81 -8.94
N LEU A 41 15.95 -13.89 -8.15
CA LEU A 41 17.05 -14.14 -7.21
C LEU A 41 18.33 -14.63 -7.90
N GLY A 42 18.29 -14.94 -9.20
CA GLY A 42 19.43 -15.44 -9.98
C GLY A 42 20.50 -14.41 -10.35
N PHE A 43 20.51 -13.23 -9.72
CA PHE A 43 21.57 -12.24 -9.95
C PHE A 43 22.88 -12.67 -9.27
N THR A 44 24.02 -12.25 -9.82
CA THR A 44 25.35 -12.63 -9.32
C THR A 44 26.07 -11.49 -8.61
N GLU A 45 25.75 -10.26 -8.97
CA GLU A 45 26.37 -9.05 -8.43
C GLU A 45 25.30 -8.00 -8.13
N SER A 46 25.62 -7.09 -7.21
CA SER A 46 24.80 -5.93 -6.92
C SER A 46 25.67 -4.75 -6.49
N TYR A 47 25.27 -3.54 -6.85
CA TYR A 47 25.94 -2.31 -6.42
C TYR A 47 24.93 -1.31 -5.86
N PRO A 48 25.29 -0.53 -4.81
CA PRO A 48 24.42 0.49 -4.25
C PRO A 48 23.91 1.47 -5.31
N LEU A 49 22.63 1.83 -5.22
CA LEU A 49 22.05 2.88 -6.04
C LEU A 49 22.00 4.17 -5.23
N ASP A 50 22.62 5.23 -5.74
CA ASP A 50 22.56 6.56 -5.15
C ASP A 50 21.42 7.38 -5.76
N ASP A 51 20.90 8.35 -4.99
CA ASP A 51 19.94 9.33 -5.47
C ASP A 51 20.60 10.37 -6.41
N LYS A 52 19.79 11.29 -6.95
CA LYS A 52 20.29 12.35 -7.86
C LYS A 52 21.34 13.28 -7.23
N ASN A 53 21.43 13.30 -5.90
CA ASN A 53 22.36 14.13 -5.13
C ASN A 53 23.58 13.33 -4.64
N GLY A 54 23.70 12.05 -5.03
CA GLY A 54 24.79 11.18 -4.62
C GLY A 54 24.64 10.60 -3.21
N ASN A 55 23.44 10.68 -2.61
CA ASN A 55 23.20 10.03 -1.32
C ASN A 55 22.83 8.56 -1.53
N PRO A 56 23.33 7.63 -0.68
CA PRO A 56 22.94 6.23 -0.73
C PRO A 56 21.42 6.06 -0.57
N THR A 57 20.82 5.23 -1.42
CA THR A 57 19.44 4.76 -1.23
C THR A 57 19.41 3.40 -0.55
N HIS A 58 18.22 2.90 -0.20
CA HIS A 58 18.03 1.53 0.29
C HIS A 58 17.99 0.47 -0.83
N TRP A 59 18.25 0.87 -2.08
CA TRP A 59 18.21 0.01 -3.25
C TRP A 59 19.62 -0.28 -3.76
N SER A 60 19.81 -1.47 -4.30
CA SER A 60 21.02 -1.85 -5.05
C SER A 60 20.62 -2.34 -6.43
N THR A 61 21.29 -1.87 -7.48
CA THR A 61 21.06 -2.41 -8.83
C THR A 61 21.67 -3.80 -8.89
N VAL A 62 20.91 -4.78 -9.38
CA VAL A 62 21.38 -6.17 -9.54
C VAL A 62 21.78 -6.47 -10.97
N LEU A 63 22.81 -7.30 -11.12
CA LEU A 63 23.34 -7.72 -12.41
C LEU A 63 23.13 -9.23 -12.59
N TYR A 64 22.51 -9.58 -13.70
CA TYR A 64 22.29 -10.96 -14.11
C TYR A 64 23.36 -11.37 -15.13
N PRO A 65 23.82 -12.64 -15.11
CA PRO A 65 24.57 -13.21 -16.21
C PRO A 65 23.81 -13.02 -17.53
N ARG A 66 24.52 -12.78 -18.64
CA ARG A 66 23.91 -12.46 -19.94
C ARG A 66 22.85 -13.48 -20.38
N GLU A 67 23.09 -14.76 -20.11
CA GLU A 67 22.15 -15.85 -20.43
C GLU A 67 20.85 -15.73 -19.63
N VAL A 68 20.94 -15.48 -18.32
CA VAL A 68 19.78 -15.24 -17.44
C VAL A 68 19.06 -13.95 -17.83
N GLN A 69 19.81 -12.89 -18.16
CA GLN A 69 19.27 -11.60 -18.56
C GLN A 69 18.43 -11.70 -19.85
N GLN A 70 18.93 -12.43 -20.86
CA GLN A 70 18.24 -12.65 -22.13
C GLN A 70 16.91 -13.40 -21.98
N ASP A 71 16.78 -14.19 -20.92
CA ASP A 71 15.56 -14.91 -20.58
C ASP A 71 14.62 -14.10 -19.67
N ILE A 72 15.12 -13.47 -18.59
CA ILE A 72 14.29 -12.80 -17.59
C ILE A 72 13.74 -11.46 -18.08
N TYR A 73 14.49 -10.68 -18.87
CA TYR A 73 14.05 -9.33 -19.25
C TYR A 73 12.81 -9.32 -20.16
N PRO A 74 12.70 -10.18 -21.19
CA PRO A 74 11.47 -10.30 -21.98
C PRO A 74 10.26 -10.75 -21.16
N ARG A 75 10.48 -11.59 -20.15
CA ARG A 75 9.41 -12.04 -19.23
C ARG A 75 8.93 -10.89 -18.34
N LEU A 76 9.85 -10.05 -17.86
CA LEU A 76 9.52 -8.84 -17.09
C LEU A 76 8.77 -7.78 -17.93
N THR A 77 9.13 -7.56 -19.20
CA THR A 77 8.36 -6.65 -20.07
C THR A 77 6.97 -7.21 -20.39
N SER A 78 6.84 -8.54 -20.49
CA SER A 78 5.54 -9.19 -20.66
C SER A 78 4.66 -9.04 -19.42
N ILE A 79 5.23 -9.16 -18.21
CA ILE A 79 4.53 -8.85 -16.95
C ILE A 79 4.08 -7.40 -16.92
N TYR A 80 4.94 -6.47 -17.33
CA TYR A 80 4.58 -5.05 -17.42
C TYR A 80 3.40 -4.82 -18.37
N SER A 81 3.41 -5.44 -19.55
CA SER A 81 2.29 -5.36 -20.50
C SER A 81 1.01 -5.91 -19.88
N LEU A 82 1.07 -7.11 -19.30
CA LEU A 82 -0.08 -7.73 -18.64
C LEU A 82 -0.65 -6.83 -17.53
N LEU A 83 0.21 -6.24 -16.72
CA LEU A 83 -0.20 -5.31 -15.67
C LEU A 83 -0.90 -4.08 -16.27
N ARG A 84 -0.39 -3.52 -17.37
CA ARG A 84 -0.95 -2.29 -17.98
C ARG A 84 -2.20 -2.51 -18.82
N THR A 85 -2.28 -3.60 -19.57
CA THR A 85 -3.32 -3.80 -20.60
C THR A 85 -4.25 -4.97 -20.31
N GLY A 86 -3.92 -5.84 -19.35
CA GLY A 86 -4.61 -7.11 -19.15
C GLY A 86 -4.20 -8.20 -20.15
N ASP A 87 -3.32 -7.90 -21.09
CA ASP A 87 -2.90 -8.81 -22.16
C ASP A 87 -1.41 -9.13 -22.12
N LEU A 88 -1.10 -10.43 -22.23
CA LEU A 88 0.25 -10.96 -22.40
C LEU A 88 0.69 -10.82 -23.87
N HIS A 89 0.90 -9.59 -24.32
CA HIS A 89 1.55 -9.34 -25.59
C HIS A 89 2.95 -8.78 -25.37
N ALA A 90 3.94 -9.42 -25.98
CA ALA A 90 5.28 -8.87 -26.04
C ALA A 90 5.22 -7.56 -26.81
N VAL A 91 5.54 -6.46 -26.14
CA VAL A 91 5.58 -5.13 -26.75
C VAL A 91 7.01 -4.87 -27.23
N PRO A 92 7.31 -4.92 -28.55
CA PRO A 92 8.69 -4.96 -29.03
C PRO A 92 9.54 -3.73 -28.68
N HIS A 93 8.88 -2.62 -28.37
CA HIS A 93 9.51 -1.34 -28.05
C HIS A 93 9.74 -1.13 -26.54
N LEU A 94 9.39 -2.09 -25.69
CA LEU A 94 9.68 -2.02 -24.26
C LEU A 94 10.92 -2.83 -23.92
N TYR A 95 11.77 -2.30 -23.05
CA TYR A 95 12.91 -3.02 -22.49
C TYR A 95 13.09 -2.72 -21.01
N VAL A 96 13.72 -3.65 -20.28
CA VAL A 96 14.15 -3.40 -18.90
C VAL A 96 15.49 -2.66 -18.93
N GLU A 97 15.51 -1.45 -18.40
CA GLU A 97 16.75 -0.67 -18.26
C GLU A 97 17.56 -1.20 -17.07
N ARG A 98 16.90 -1.43 -15.93
CA ARG A 98 17.54 -1.99 -14.73
C ARG A 98 16.56 -2.68 -13.81
N VAL A 99 17.11 -3.52 -12.95
CA VAL A 99 16.41 -4.15 -11.83
C VAL A 99 17.13 -3.76 -10.55
N ASP A 100 16.38 -3.20 -9.60
CA ASP A 100 16.88 -2.81 -8.29
C ASP A 100 16.34 -3.77 -7.23
N PHE A 101 17.14 -4.10 -6.22
CA PHE A 101 16.79 -4.96 -5.10
C PHE A 101 16.92 -4.21 -3.77
N CYS A 102 15.91 -4.31 -2.92
CA CYS A 102 15.94 -3.71 -1.58
C CYS A 102 16.13 -4.82 -0.54
N GLU A 103 17.29 -4.84 0.13
CA GLU A 103 17.60 -5.86 1.13
C GLU A 103 16.89 -5.65 2.47
N PHE A 104 16.52 -4.39 2.77
CA PHE A 104 16.00 -3.99 4.07
C PHE A 104 14.48 -4.19 4.21
N GLY A 105 13.74 -4.22 3.11
CA GLY A 105 12.28 -4.39 3.13
C GLY A 105 11.86 -5.79 3.60
N ASN A 106 10.69 -5.91 4.25
CA ASN A 106 10.19 -7.19 4.78
C ASN A 106 10.08 -8.27 3.70
N SER A 107 9.61 -7.90 2.50
CA SER A 107 9.50 -8.79 1.34
C SER A 107 10.75 -8.87 0.48
N ARG A 108 11.80 -8.10 0.82
CA ARG A 108 13.00 -7.87 0.00
C ARG A 108 12.62 -7.62 -1.47
N PRO A 109 11.88 -6.53 -1.76
CA PRO A 109 11.25 -6.36 -3.06
C PRO A 109 12.28 -6.05 -4.15
N PHE A 110 11.94 -6.43 -5.38
CA PHE A 110 12.59 -5.94 -6.59
C PHE A 110 11.79 -4.78 -7.17
N ARG A 111 12.47 -3.77 -7.72
CA ARG A 111 11.91 -2.70 -8.53
C ARG A 111 12.49 -2.80 -9.93
N VAL A 112 11.63 -2.99 -10.93
CA VAL A 112 12.03 -3.13 -12.33
C VAL A 112 11.70 -1.84 -13.05
N ARG A 113 12.69 -1.21 -13.68
CA ARG A 113 12.50 -0.01 -14.51
C ARG A 113 12.33 -0.44 -15.97
N VAL A 114 11.14 -0.21 -16.51
CA VAL A 114 10.78 -0.51 -17.91
C VAL A 114 10.74 0.79 -18.69
N VAL A 115 11.41 0.82 -19.84
CA VAL A 115 11.53 2.01 -20.70
C VAL A 115 10.92 1.73 -22.06
N ASN A 116 10.21 2.73 -22.58
CA ASN A 116 9.69 2.74 -23.94
C ASN A 116 10.71 3.39 -24.89
N GLN A 117 11.19 2.61 -25.87
CA GLN A 117 12.21 3.04 -26.83
C GLN A 117 11.78 4.20 -27.74
N TYR A 118 10.47 4.44 -27.89
CA TYR A 118 9.97 5.46 -28.83
C TYR A 118 9.88 6.86 -28.23
N ASN A 119 9.78 6.99 -26.91
CA ASN A 119 9.57 8.28 -26.26
C ASN A 119 10.38 8.48 -24.97
N ASP A 120 11.28 7.54 -24.63
CA ASP A 120 12.09 7.53 -23.42
C ASP A 120 11.30 7.65 -22.11
N ASN A 121 9.98 7.45 -22.17
CA ASN A 121 9.16 7.35 -20.98
C ASN A 121 9.49 6.03 -20.27
N TYR A 122 9.52 6.09 -18.95
CA TYR A 122 9.82 4.95 -18.12
C TYR A 122 8.78 4.81 -17.03
N ASP A 123 8.57 3.57 -16.64
CA ASP A 123 7.71 3.18 -15.54
C ASP A 123 8.42 2.16 -14.66
N HIS A 124 7.84 1.95 -13.47
CA HIS A 124 8.32 0.94 -12.55
C HIS A 124 7.21 -0.07 -12.24
N LEU A 125 7.62 -1.31 -12.03
CA LEU A 125 6.82 -2.32 -11.34
C LEU A 125 7.63 -2.90 -10.20
N TYR A 126 6.95 -3.40 -9.18
CA TYR A 126 7.58 -4.00 -8.02
C TYR A 126 7.24 -5.48 -7.96
N VAL A 127 8.26 -6.33 -7.84
CA VAL A 127 8.08 -7.78 -7.64
C VAL A 127 8.40 -8.10 -6.19
N LYS A 128 7.43 -8.61 -5.46
CA LYS A 128 7.53 -8.93 -4.04
C LYS A 128 7.19 -10.40 -3.80
N ARG A 129 7.71 -10.95 -2.70
CA ARG A 129 7.18 -12.19 -2.14
C ARG A 129 5.73 -11.98 -1.71
N ALA A 130 4.85 -12.88 -2.12
CA ALA A 130 3.44 -12.83 -1.78
C ALA A 130 3.23 -12.98 -0.26
N ASP A 131 2.28 -12.20 0.25
CA ASP A 131 1.86 -12.16 1.65
C ASP A 131 0.38 -11.81 1.66
N ALA A 132 -0.46 -12.64 2.26
CA ALA A 132 -1.92 -12.49 2.18
C ALA A 132 -2.38 -11.14 2.75
N SER A 133 -1.75 -10.65 3.83
CA SER A 133 -2.15 -9.35 4.37
C SER A 133 -1.90 -8.22 3.38
N ARG A 134 -0.81 -8.27 2.60
CA ARG A 134 -0.52 -7.24 1.60
C ARG A 134 -1.60 -7.25 0.53
N VAL A 135 -2.02 -8.43 0.08
CA VAL A 135 -3.15 -8.57 -0.85
C VAL A 135 -4.44 -8.02 -0.25
N TYR A 136 -4.74 -8.33 1.00
CA TYR A 136 -5.90 -7.75 1.69
C TYR A 136 -5.85 -6.21 1.68
N GLY A 137 -4.66 -5.62 1.87
CA GLY A 137 -4.50 -4.17 1.88
C GLY A 137 -4.64 -3.54 0.50
N LEU A 138 -4.06 -4.16 -0.53
CA LEU A 138 -4.22 -3.75 -1.92
C LEU A 138 -5.69 -3.82 -2.36
N GLU A 139 -6.42 -4.85 -1.96
CA GLU A 139 -7.85 -5.00 -2.26
C GLU A 139 -8.70 -4.00 -1.49
N LEU A 140 -8.50 -3.84 -0.17
CA LEU A 140 -9.23 -2.84 0.62
C LEU A 140 -8.92 -1.41 0.15
N GLU A 141 -7.70 -1.14 -0.34
CA GLU A 141 -7.37 0.12 -1.00
C GLU A 141 -8.15 0.28 -2.31
N HIS A 142 -8.11 -0.71 -3.19
CA HIS A 142 -8.82 -0.68 -4.46
C HIS A 142 -10.35 -0.53 -4.31
N LEU A 143 -10.93 -1.13 -3.28
CA LEU A 143 -12.38 -1.20 -3.07
C LEU A 143 -12.92 0.02 -2.33
N LEU A 144 -12.23 0.47 -1.27
CA LEU A 144 -12.79 1.45 -0.33
C LEU A 144 -12.20 2.86 -0.49
N SER A 145 -11.10 3.00 -1.21
CA SER A 145 -10.43 4.29 -1.44
C SER A 145 -10.73 4.84 -2.85
N PRO A 146 -10.50 6.14 -3.10
CA PRO A 146 -10.56 6.70 -4.45
C PRO A 146 -9.45 6.18 -5.37
N ASN A 147 -8.43 5.52 -4.82
CA ASN A 147 -7.26 5.07 -5.55
C ASN A 147 -7.49 3.65 -6.08
N ARG A 148 -7.55 3.52 -7.41
CA ARG A 148 -7.51 2.19 -8.01
C ARG A 148 -6.10 1.63 -7.91
N ILE A 149 -6.02 0.41 -7.37
CA ILE A 149 -4.78 -0.36 -7.29
C ILE A 149 -4.76 -1.44 -8.36
N ASN A 150 -3.60 -1.58 -8.99
CA ASN A 150 -3.34 -2.56 -10.01
C ASN A 150 -2.15 -3.42 -9.61
N TYR A 151 -2.38 -4.73 -9.59
CA TYR A 151 -1.40 -5.71 -9.18
C TYR A 151 -1.79 -7.09 -9.73
N LEU A 152 -0.82 -7.99 -9.79
CA LEU A 152 -0.97 -9.38 -10.21
C LEU A 152 -0.41 -10.29 -9.12
N ALA A 153 -1.05 -11.43 -8.88
CA ALA A 153 -0.60 -12.40 -7.89
C ALA A 153 -0.56 -13.81 -8.46
N HIS A 154 0.54 -14.54 -8.22
CA HIS A 154 0.68 -15.93 -8.66
C HIS A 154 1.83 -16.64 -7.95
N SER A 155 1.61 -17.88 -7.51
CA SER A 155 2.69 -18.80 -7.08
C SER A 155 3.72 -18.16 -6.15
N GLY A 156 3.25 -17.56 -5.04
CA GLY A 156 4.14 -16.91 -4.07
C GLY A 156 4.78 -15.59 -4.53
N THR A 157 4.39 -15.08 -5.70
CA THR A 157 4.86 -13.82 -6.29
C THR A 157 3.71 -12.81 -6.35
N LEU A 158 4.02 -11.57 -6.01
CA LEU A 158 3.13 -10.42 -6.14
C LEU A 158 3.82 -9.36 -6.99
N VAL A 159 3.13 -8.85 -8.00
CA VAL A 159 3.61 -7.76 -8.85
C VAL A 159 2.71 -6.56 -8.67
N GLU A 160 3.27 -5.43 -8.25
CA GLU A 160 2.52 -4.19 -7.99
C GLU A 160 2.93 -3.09 -8.98
N GLU A 161 1.94 -2.34 -9.45
CA GLU A 161 2.18 -1.12 -10.22
C GLU A 161 2.80 -0.03 -9.35
N HIS A 162 3.69 0.78 -9.94
CA HIS A 162 4.19 1.96 -9.25
C HIS A 162 3.08 2.99 -9.00
N ILE A 163 2.95 3.40 -7.75
CA ILE A 163 2.06 4.49 -7.34
C ILE A 163 2.86 5.79 -7.38
N ALA A 164 2.58 6.62 -8.38
CA ALA A 164 3.25 7.91 -8.56
C ALA A 164 2.88 8.91 -7.46
N GLY A 165 3.87 9.71 -7.06
CA GLY A 165 3.75 10.81 -6.13
C GLY A 165 5.08 11.13 -5.45
N ILE A 166 5.12 12.22 -4.70
CA ILE A 166 6.30 12.62 -3.92
C ILE A 166 6.26 11.84 -2.60
N PRO A 167 7.30 11.07 -2.23
CA PRO A 167 7.37 10.40 -0.93
C PRO A 167 7.10 11.39 0.22
N GLY A 168 6.30 11.00 1.21
CA GLY A 168 5.85 11.92 2.25
C GLY A 168 6.99 12.52 3.08
N ASP A 169 8.08 11.79 3.30
CA ASP A 169 9.29 12.27 3.95
C ASP A 169 10.01 13.34 3.11
N VAL A 170 10.12 13.12 1.80
CA VAL A 170 10.65 14.10 0.85
C VAL A 170 9.76 15.33 0.77
N PHE A 171 8.44 15.13 0.74
CA PHE A 171 7.47 16.24 0.72
C PHE A 171 7.60 17.10 1.98
N ILE A 172 7.65 16.47 3.16
CA ILE A 172 7.83 17.16 4.44
C ILE A 172 9.11 17.99 4.44
N ARG A 173 10.22 17.42 3.96
CA ARG A 173 11.54 18.06 3.96
C ARG A 173 11.65 19.21 2.95
N ASP A 174 11.20 18.97 1.71
CA ASP A 174 11.56 19.82 0.57
C ASP A 174 10.41 20.68 0.05
N TYR A 175 9.15 20.37 0.43
CA TYR A 175 7.94 21.00 -0.14
C TYR A 175 7.08 21.69 0.91
N LEU A 176 6.91 21.13 2.10
CA LEU A 176 5.91 21.56 3.08
C LEU A 176 6.01 23.05 3.46
N GLU A 177 7.22 23.61 3.47
CA GLU A 177 7.47 25.02 3.83
C GLU A 177 7.51 25.98 2.62
N ARG A 178 7.22 25.48 1.40
CA ARG A 178 7.25 26.34 0.22
C ARG A 178 6.05 27.30 0.18
N PRO A 179 6.24 28.53 -0.33
CA PRO A 179 5.18 29.55 -0.33
C PRO A 179 4.02 29.25 -1.29
N ASP A 180 4.21 28.39 -2.28
CA ASP A 180 3.21 27.98 -3.27
C ASP A 180 2.30 26.84 -2.77
N ILE A 181 2.56 26.30 -1.58
CA ILE A 181 1.78 25.21 -1.01
C ILE A 181 0.50 25.73 -0.33
N ASN A 182 -0.62 25.06 -0.59
CA ASN A 182 -1.87 25.30 0.13
C ASN A 182 -1.95 24.42 1.41
N GLU A 183 -1.47 24.98 2.52
CA GLU A 183 -1.43 24.32 3.83
C GLU A 183 -2.78 23.71 4.26
N VAL A 184 -3.89 24.43 4.04
CA VAL A 184 -5.23 23.99 4.45
C VAL A 184 -5.68 22.77 3.66
N ARG A 185 -5.40 22.71 2.36
CA ARG A 185 -5.75 21.56 1.51
C ARG A 185 -4.95 20.31 1.89
N ILE A 186 -3.66 20.47 2.23
CA ILE A 186 -2.83 19.36 2.73
C ILE A 186 -3.37 18.85 4.06
N ALA A 187 -3.65 19.76 5.00
CA ALA A 187 -4.21 19.41 6.29
C ALA A 187 -5.53 18.62 6.13
N LYS A 188 -6.44 19.11 5.27
CA LYS A 188 -7.68 18.42 4.92
C LYS A 188 -7.42 17.01 4.40
N GLU A 189 -6.53 16.85 3.42
CA GLU A 189 -6.25 15.54 2.83
C GLU A 189 -5.56 14.58 3.79
N PHE A 190 -4.71 15.06 4.70
CA PHE A 190 -4.08 14.23 5.72
C PHE A 190 -5.08 13.72 6.76
N VAL A 191 -6.06 14.55 7.17
CA VAL A 191 -7.18 14.11 8.03
C VAL A 191 -7.97 12.99 7.34
N LYS A 192 -8.30 13.17 6.06
CA LYS A 192 -9.02 12.14 5.27
C LYS A 192 -8.19 10.87 5.10
N PHE A 193 -6.89 11.00 4.87
CA PHE A 193 -5.97 9.87 4.78
C PHE A 193 -5.88 9.08 6.09
N SER A 194 -5.74 9.77 7.23
CA SER A 194 -5.76 9.13 8.55
C SER A 194 -7.06 8.37 8.78
N GLU A 195 -8.19 8.96 8.42
CA GLU A 195 -9.50 8.30 8.54
C GLU A 195 -9.59 7.05 7.65
N ARG A 196 -9.14 7.13 6.38
CA ARG A 196 -9.06 5.96 5.48
C ARG A 196 -8.20 4.84 6.06
N CYS A 197 -7.06 5.17 6.66
CA CYS A 197 -6.17 4.17 7.26
C CYS A 197 -6.86 3.49 8.44
N PHE A 198 -7.49 4.27 9.31
CA PHE A 198 -8.14 3.74 10.50
C PHE A 198 -9.36 2.86 10.20
N ILE A 199 -10.25 3.30 9.32
CA ILE A 199 -11.48 2.56 8.96
C ILE A 199 -11.16 1.17 8.41
N ARG A 200 -10.08 1.07 7.64
CA ARG A 200 -9.66 -0.19 7.02
C ARG A 200 -8.61 -0.93 7.83
N LEU A 201 -8.15 -0.35 8.93
CA LEU A 201 -7.04 -0.88 9.73
C LEU A 201 -5.77 -1.10 8.88
N LEU A 202 -5.36 -0.09 8.10
CA LEU A 202 -4.07 -0.04 7.41
C LEU A 202 -3.00 0.57 8.33
N GLY A 203 -2.04 -0.26 8.75
CA GLY A 203 -1.05 0.11 9.76
C GLY A 203 0.24 0.69 9.22
N ASP A 204 1.07 1.22 10.12
CA ASP A 204 2.46 1.68 9.87
C ASP A 204 2.60 2.74 8.76
N MET A 205 1.65 3.65 8.68
CA MET A 205 1.63 4.75 7.70
C MET A 205 2.55 5.91 8.12
N ARG A 206 3.85 5.64 8.15
CA ARG A 206 4.91 6.66 8.31
C ARG A 206 5.11 7.45 7.02
N SER A 207 5.84 8.56 7.11
CA SER A 207 6.04 9.49 6.00
C SER A 207 6.66 8.85 4.74
N TYR A 208 7.43 7.78 4.88
CA TYR A 208 8.01 7.03 3.76
C TYR A 208 7.10 5.90 3.20
N ASN A 209 5.94 5.65 3.82
CA ASN A 209 4.97 4.61 3.41
C ASN A 209 3.73 5.19 2.68
N TYR A 210 3.73 6.49 2.41
CA TYR A 210 2.75 7.15 1.55
C TYR A 210 3.44 8.16 0.62
N VAL A 211 2.74 8.51 -0.46
CA VAL A 211 3.14 9.56 -1.39
C VAL A 211 2.07 10.65 -1.45
N ILE A 212 2.48 11.84 -1.85
CA ILE A 212 1.63 12.99 -2.09
C ILE A 212 1.61 13.26 -3.58
N ASP A 213 0.44 13.07 -4.17
CA ASP A 213 0.12 13.45 -5.53
C ASP A 213 -0.38 14.90 -5.54
N ILE A 214 0.19 15.70 -6.44
CA ILE A 214 -0.08 17.14 -6.58
C ILE A 214 -0.57 17.36 -8.00
N THR A 215 -1.86 17.63 -8.14
CA THR A 215 -2.49 17.83 -9.45
C THR A 215 -2.91 19.29 -9.59
N PRO A 216 -2.41 20.03 -10.59
CA PRO A 216 -2.95 21.35 -10.93
C PRO A 216 -4.42 21.21 -11.36
N ASP A 217 -5.30 22.00 -10.76
CA ASP A 217 -6.72 22.10 -11.14
C ASP A 217 -7.05 23.54 -11.59
N PHE A 218 -8.22 23.75 -12.19
CA PHE A 218 -8.60 25.01 -12.85
C PHE A 218 -8.49 26.24 -11.92
N GLU A 219 -8.82 26.10 -10.64
CA GLU A 219 -8.79 27.21 -9.68
C GLU A 219 -7.55 27.19 -8.78
N ASP A 220 -7.03 26.01 -8.43
CA ASP A 220 -5.97 25.85 -7.41
C ASP A 220 -5.41 24.42 -7.45
N VAL A 221 -4.41 24.10 -6.65
CA VAL A 221 -3.77 22.79 -6.60
C VAL A 221 -4.59 21.79 -5.77
N GLN A 222 -4.77 20.58 -6.28
CA GLN A 222 -5.32 19.45 -5.54
C GLN A 222 -4.19 18.58 -4.99
N TYR A 223 -4.32 18.19 -3.72
CA TYR A 223 -3.43 17.24 -3.07
C TYR A 223 -4.16 15.91 -2.88
N ARG A 224 -3.42 14.80 -2.93
CA ARG A 224 -3.92 13.49 -2.54
C ARG A 224 -2.82 12.71 -1.84
N VAL A 225 -3.08 12.26 -0.62
CA VAL A 225 -2.19 11.32 0.08
C VAL A 225 -2.59 9.89 -0.27
N ARG A 226 -1.65 9.12 -0.83
CA ARG A 226 -1.83 7.74 -1.29
C ARG A 226 -0.88 6.80 -0.55
N ALA A 227 -1.39 5.73 0.04
CA ALA A 227 -0.55 4.70 0.64
C ALA A 227 0.22 3.92 -0.44
N ILE A 228 1.44 3.49 -0.14
CA ILE A 228 2.29 2.71 -1.05
C ILE A 228 2.82 1.41 -0.44
N ASP A 229 2.72 1.25 0.88
CA ASP A 229 3.12 0.03 1.58
C ASP A 229 1.92 -0.59 2.31
N PHE A 230 1.51 -1.77 1.88
CA PHE A 230 0.36 -2.50 2.44
C PHE A 230 0.79 -3.69 3.31
N ASP A 231 2.08 -3.79 3.67
CA ASP A 231 2.64 -4.87 4.48
C ASP A 231 1.95 -5.02 5.84
N GLN A 232 1.49 -3.90 6.42
CA GLN A 232 0.92 -3.84 7.76
C GLN A 232 -0.61 -3.71 7.76
N GLN A 233 -1.26 -4.14 6.67
CA GLN A 233 -2.71 -4.25 6.64
C GLN A 233 -3.20 -5.20 7.72
N SER A 234 -4.00 -4.67 8.66
CA SER A 234 -4.69 -5.41 9.72
C SER A 234 -3.80 -6.45 10.42
N TYR A 235 -2.51 -6.17 10.63
CA TYR A 235 -1.60 -7.18 11.22
C TYR A 235 -1.22 -6.90 12.68
N GLU A 236 -1.29 -5.66 13.12
CA GLU A 236 -0.78 -5.24 14.42
C GLU A 236 -1.87 -5.17 15.51
N GLY A 237 -1.52 -5.57 16.74
CA GLY A 237 -2.50 -5.58 17.84
C GLY A 237 -2.83 -4.18 18.38
N ARG A 238 -1.90 -3.23 18.24
CA ARG A 238 -2.03 -1.87 18.80
C ARG A 238 -2.81 -0.96 17.86
N ARG A 239 -3.95 -0.43 18.33
CA ARG A 239 -4.81 0.50 17.60
C ARG A 239 -4.07 1.75 17.10
N SER A 240 -3.14 2.26 17.90
CA SER A 240 -2.38 3.48 17.56
C SER A 240 -1.52 3.33 16.30
N LEU A 241 -1.18 2.10 15.89
CA LEU A 241 -0.42 1.86 14.65
C LEU A 241 -1.25 2.04 13.38
N TYR A 242 -2.58 2.09 13.49
CA TYR A 242 -3.52 2.38 12.39
C TYR A 242 -3.87 3.86 12.25
N LEU A 243 -3.23 4.70 13.05
CA LEU A 243 -3.52 6.12 13.15
C LEU A 243 -2.23 6.89 12.83
N PRO A 244 -2.06 7.37 11.58
CA PRO A 244 -0.83 8.01 11.10
C PRO A 244 -0.29 9.13 11.99
N GLN A 245 -1.15 9.83 12.73
CA GLN A 245 -0.76 10.92 13.61
C GLN A 245 0.13 10.51 14.80
N PHE A 246 0.22 9.22 15.13
CA PHE A 246 1.07 8.75 16.24
C PHE A 246 2.52 8.45 15.81
N PHE A 247 2.84 8.52 14.51
CA PHE A 247 4.21 8.37 14.02
C PHE A 247 4.94 9.71 14.08
N LYS A 248 6.13 9.71 14.68
CA LYS A 248 6.92 10.95 14.89
C LYS A 248 7.31 11.60 13.57
N GLU A 249 7.54 10.79 12.55
CA GLU A 249 7.89 11.19 11.20
C GLU A 249 6.78 12.04 10.56
N ASN A 250 5.53 11.87 11.01
CA ASN A 250 4.38 12.63 10.53
C ASN A 250 4.11 13.90 11.35
N ASN A 251 4.86 14.14 12.44
CA ASN A 251 4.65 15.30 13.32
C ASN A 251 4.53 16.62 12.56
N PRO A 252 5.38 16.96 11.58
CA PRO A 252 5.25 18.22 10.85
C PRO A 252 3.87 18.43 10.21
N VAL A 253 3.29 17.37 9.62
CA VAL A 253 1.95 17.43 9.01
C VAL A 253 0.85 17.43 10.07
N VAL A 254 1.04 16.74 11.21
CA VAL A 254 0.11 16.78 12.35
C VAL A 254 0.04 18.18 12.97
N TRP A 255 1.18 18.85 13.10
CA TRP A 255 1.24 20.25 13.56
C TRP A 255 0.56 21.18 12.55
N LEU A 256 0.78 20.97 11.25
CA LEU A 256 0.07 21.70 10.20
C LEU A 256 -1.46 21.54 10.33
N CYS A 257 -1.94 20.30 10.53
CA CYS A 257 -3.37 20.05 10.74
C CYS A 257 -3.91 20.82 11.95
N SER A 258 -3.16 20.85 13.05
CA SER A 258 -3.54 21.56 14.28
C SER A 258 -3.51 23.08 14.13
N LYS A 259 -2.62 23.61 13.27
CA LYS A 259 -2.53 25.04 12.93
C LYS A 259 -3.69 25.48 12.04
N CYS A 260 -4.05 24.67 11.05
CA CYS A 260 -5.00 25.05 9.99
C CYS A 260 -6.45 24.72 10.32
N LEU A 261 -6.71 23.66 11.11
CA LEU A 261 -8.04 23.10 11.29
C LEU A 261 -8.45 23.08 12.77
N ASN A 262 -9.71 23.43 13.03
CA ASN A 262 -10.33 23.20 14.34
C ASN A 262 -11.00 21.82 14.39
N LEU A 263 -11.35 21.36 15.61
CA LEU A 263 -11.93 20.03 15.82
C LEU A 263 -13.25 19.81 15.05
N PRO A 264 -14.22 20.75 15.02
CA PRO A 264 -15.40 20.63 14.16
C PRO A 264 -15.07 20.40 12.67
N THR A 265 -14.13 21.16 12.12
CA THR A 265 -13.71 21.02 10.71
C THR A 265 -13.04 19.67 10.45
N MET A 266 -12.18 19.19 11.36
CA MET A 266 -11.59 17.85 11.23
C MET A 266 -12.67 16.77 11.20
N ARG A 267 -13.65 16.83 12.12
CA ARG A 267 -14.77 15.88 12.16
C ARG A 267 -15.59 15.90 10.89
N GLN A 268 -15.85 17.08 10.33
CA GLN A 268 -16.54 17.21 9.05
C GLN A 268 -15.77 16.46 7.94
N TYR A 269 -14.46 16.65 7.83
CA TYR A 269 -13.65 15.96 6.81
C TYR A 269 -13.60 14.44 7.00
N GLN A 270 -13.60 13.96 8.25
CA GLN A 270 -13.74 12.54 8.55
C GLN A 270 -15.10 11.99 8.10
N GLU A 271 -16.20 12.70 8.37
CA GLU A 271 -17.55 12.29 7.94
C GLU A 271 -17.71 12.33 6.42
N GLU A 272 -17.12 13.32 5.73
CA GLU A 272 -17.06 13.34 4.27
C GLU A 272 -16.36 12.09 3.73
N GLU A 273 -15.24 11.71 4.34
CA GLU A 273 -14.49 10.52 3.91
C GLU A 273 -15.27 9.22 4.18
N ARG A 274 -15.89 9.09 5.37
CA ARG A 274 -16.77 7.96 5.71
C ARG A 274 -17.92 7.82 4.73
N THR A 275 -18.54 8.93 4.33
CA THR A 275 -19.62 8.92 3.34
C THR A 275 -19.14 8.34 2.00
N LEU A 276 -17.95 8.74 1.55
CA LEU A 276 -17.37 8.23 0.31
C LEU A 276 -17.00 6.74 0.41
N ILE A 277 -16.44 6.31 1.53
CA ILE A 277 -16.12 4.91 1.79
C ILE A 277 -17.40 4.07 1.85
N ALA A 278 -18.44 4.53 2.54
CA ALA A 278 -19.72 3.83 2.66
C ALA A 278 -20.39 3.59 1.30
N ARG A 279 -20.39 4.59 0.42
CA ARG A 279 -20.90 4.42 -0.95
C ARG A 279 -20.16 3.32 -1.71
N ARG A 280 -18.83 3.27 -1.59
CA ARG A 280 -18.02 2.21 -2.21
C ARG A 280 -18.25 0.85 -1.56
N TYR A 281 -18.39 0.82 -0.24
CA TYR A 281 -18.70 -0.39 0.53
C TYR A 281 -20.01 -1.03 0.04
N ILE A 282 -21.06 -0.22 -0.15
CA ILE A 282 -22.35 -0.67 -0.68
C ILE A 282 -22.21 -1.17 -2.13
N SER A 283 -21.52 -0.41 -2.99
CA SER A 283 -21.38 -0.79 -4.40
C SER A 283 -20.57 -2.06 -4.61
N GLU A 284 -19.55 -2.30 -3.77
CA GLU A 284 -18.63 -3.43 -3.86
C GLU A 284 -18.92 -4.53 -2.82
N HIS A 285 -20.12 -4.54 -2.22
CA HIS A 285 -20.45 -5.39 -1.05
C HIS A 285 -20.11 -6.87 -1.26
N GLN A 286 -20.41 -7.44 -2.44
CA GLN A 286 -20.14 -8.85 -2.74
C GLN A 286 -18.65 -9.17 -2.68
N ARG A 287 -17.83 -8.30 -3.29
CA ARG A 287 -16.38 -8.47 -3.35
C ARG A 287 -15.75 -8.24 -1.98
N ILE A 288 -16.22 -7.24 -1.23
CA ILE A 288 -15.74 -6.99 0.14
C ILE A 288 -16.06 -8.18 1.05
N HIS A 289 -17.28 -8.72 1.01
CA HIS A 289 -17.62 -9.91 1.81
C HIS A 289 -16.79 -11.13 1.42
N ALA A 290 -16.58 -11.38 0.13
CA ALA A 290 -15.72 -12.48 -0.31
C ALA A 290 -14.27 -12.32 0.18
N LEU A 291 -13.73 -11.09 0.18
CA LEU A 291 -12.41 -10.80 0.73
C LEU A 291 -12.37 -11.04 2.25
N LEU A 292 -13.35 -10.52 2.99
CA LEU A 292 -13.45 -10.68 4.45
C LEU A 292 -13.56 -12.16 4.84
N ASP A 293 -14.31 -12.97 4.10
CA ASP A 293 -14.39 -14.42 4.30
C ASP A 293 -13.03 -15.10 4.13
N CYS A 294 -12.23 -14.68 3.13
CA CYS A 294 -10.86 -15.16 2.95
C CYS A 294 -9.95 -14.77 4.14
N MET A 295 -10.12 -13.56 4.68
CA MET A 295 -9.38 -13.10 5.87
C MET A 295 -9.73 -13.95 7.09
N LYS A 296 -11.03 -14.11 7.39
CA LYS A 296 -11.54 -14.85 8.55
C LYS A 296 -11.05 -16.30 8.63
N ARG A 297 -10.78 -16.93 7.48
CA ARG A 297 -10.35 -18.33 7.38
C ARG A 297 -8.84 -18.52 7.28
N ASN A 298 -8.04 -17.46 7.39
CA ASN A 298 -6.59 -17.60 7.33
C ASN A 298 -6.05 -18.26 8.62
N PRO A 299 -5.44 -19.46 8.56
CA PRO A 299 -5.12 -20.24 9.77
C PRO A 299 -3.90 -19.73 10.53
N ARG A 300 -3.16 -18.75 9.99
CA ARG A 300 -1.91 -18.23 10.59
C ARG A 300 -2.02 -16.81 11.12
N GLU A 301 -3.23 -16.32 11.39
CA GLU A 301 -3.40 -15.02 12.02
C GLU A 301 -2.81 -15.00 13.44
N PRO A 302 -2.14 -13.90 13.83
CA PRO A 302 -1.58 -13.75 15.17
C PRO A 302 -2.69 -13.50 16.20
N MET A 303 -3.20 -14.57 16.81
CA MET A 303 -4.36 -14.53 17.71
C MET A 303 -4.20 -13.63 18.94
N ASP A 304 -2.98 -13.45 19.44
CA ASP A 304 -2.67 -12.47 20.49
C ASP A 304 -2.97 -11.04 20.03
N LYS A 305 -2.57 -10.70 18.81
CA LYS A 305 -2.83 -9.40 18.19
C LYS A 305 -4.30 -9.21 17.85
N VAL A 306 -4.99 -10.25 17.36
CA VAL A 306 -6.45 -10.21 17.11
C VAL A 306 -7.19 -9.81 18.39
N ARG A 307 -6.91 -10.49 19.51
CA ARG A 307 -7.54 -10.19 20.81
C ARG A 307 -7.21 -8.79 21.31
N GLN A 308 -5.94 -8.37 21.19
CA GLN A 308 -5.53 -7.04 21.61
C GLN A 308 -6.26 -5.96 20.81
N LEU A 309 -6.29 -6.08 19.48
CA LEU A 309 -6.90 -5.08 18.62
C LEU A 309 -8.42 -5.02 18.83
N ALA A 310 -9.08 -6.17 18.95
CA ALA A 310 -10.50 -6.26 19.27
C ALA A 310 -10.84 -5.51 20.57
N LEU A 311 -10.03 -5.71 21.63
CA LEU A 311 -10.19 -5.00 22.90
C LEU A 311 -10.00 -3.48 22.73
N GLU A 312 -8.89 -3.04 22.13
CA GLU A 312 -8.59 -1.61 21.97
C GLU A 312 -9.61 -0.89 21.06
N LEU A 313 -10.17 -1.57 20.05
CA LEU A 313 -11.25 -1.04 19.21
C LEU A 313 -12.59 -1.02 19.94
N GLY A 314 -12.90 -2.04 20.75
CA GLY A 314 -14.08 -2.05 21.61
C GLY A 314 -14.08 -0.89 22.61
N GLU A 315 -12.95 -0.61 23.23
CA GLU A 315 -12.75 0.56 24.09
C GLU A 315 -12.88 1.87 23.32
N HIS A 316 -12.28 1.97 22.13
CA HIS A 316 -12.31 3.17 21.30
C HIS A 316 -13.73 3.54 20.84
N HIS A 317 -14.48 2.55 20.36
CA HIS A 317 -15.85 2.71 19.87
C HIS A 317 -16.90 2.64 20.97
N GLN A 318 -16.49 2.35 22.22
CA GLN A 318 -17.35 2.19 23.39
C GLN A 318 -18.45 1.13 23.18
N THR A 319 -18.04 -0.06 22.74
CA THR A 319 -18.94 -1.16 22.39
C THR A 319 -18.35 -2.52 22.71
N SER A 320 -19.19 -3.47 23.12
CA SER A 320 -18.82 -4.88 23.29
C SER A 320 -18.84 -5.67 21.97
N GLY A 321 -19.17 -5.01 20.84
CA GLY A 321 -19.32 -5.68 19.55
C GLY A 321 -18.07 -6.47 19.09
N PHE A 322 -16.88 -6.09 19.54
CA PHE A 322 -15.63 -6.76 19.18
C PHE A 322 -15.31 -8.02 20.03
N GLU A 323 -16.03 -8.25 21.14
CA GLU A 323 -15.78 -9.41 22.03
C GLU A 323 -16.00 -10.76 21.33
N THR A 324 -16.83 -10.77 20.28
CA THR A 324 -17.15 -11.96 19.48
C THR A 324 -16.22 -12.20 18.30
N CYS A 325 -15.28 -11.29 18.02
CA CYS A 325 -14.35 -11.43 16.89
C CYS A 325 -13.37 -12.58 17.15
N ALA A 326 -13.38 -13.58 16.26
CA ALA A 326 -12.53 -14.77 16.36
C ALA A 326 -11.34 -14.75 15.40
N SER A 327 -11.32 -13.80 14.48
CA SER A 327 -10.30 -13.59 13.47
C SER A 327 -10.06 -12.09 13.22
N MET A 328 -8.98 -11.75 12.55
CA MET A 328 -8.72 -10.39 12.10
C MET A 328 -9.71 -9.94 11.04
N GLY A 329 -10.17 -10.86 10.19
CA GLY A 329 -11.28 -10.60 9.26
C GLY A 329 -12.54 -10.13 9.98
N ASP A 330 -12.91 -10.74 11.12
CA ASP A 330 -14.04 -10.30 11.94
C ASP A 330 -13.81 -8.90 12.53
N VAL A 331 -12.57 -8.61 12.97
CA VAL A 331 -12.22 -7.29 13.52
C VAL A 331 -12.33 -6.20 12.45
N VAL A 332 -11.85 -6.47 11.23
CA VAL A 332 -11.93 -5.53 10.10
C VAL A 332 -13.39 -5.30 9.70
N GLU A 333 -14.17 -6.37 9.54
CA GLU A 333 -15.60 -6.28 9.21
C GLU A 333 -16.35 -5.44 10.26
N ARG A 334 -16.17 -5.75 11.55
CA ARG A 334 -16.84 -5.02 12.62
C ARG A 334 -16.42 -3.56 12.70
N ASN A 335 -15.15 -3.25 12.44
CA ASN A 335 -14.68 -1.87 12.39
C ASN A 335 -15.31 -1.10 11.22
N LEU A 336 -15.42 -1.71 10.04
CA LEU A 336 -16.12 -1.13 8.89
C LEU A 336 -17.59 -0.85 9.20
N GLU A 337 -18.31 -1.84 9.75
CA GLU A 337 -19.73 -1.72 10.13
C GLU A 337 -19.98 -0.56 11.11
N ILE A 338 -19.17 -0.46 12.16
CA ILE A 338 -19.33 0.60 13.18
C ILE A 338 -18.95 1.96 12.61
N SER A 339 -17.79 2.06 11.93
CA SER A 339 -17.30 3.33 11.38
C SER A 339 -18.21 3.89 10.29
N LEU A 340 -18.86 3.02 9.52
CA LEU A 340 -19.71 3.42 8.39
C LEU A 340 -21.20 3.39 8.73
N GLY A 341 -21.62 2.83 9.88
CA GLY A 341 -23.02 2.47 10.15
C GLY A 341 -24.06 3.57 9.95
N ARG A 342 -23.74 4.84 10.22
CA ARG A 342 -24.66 5.98 9.96
C ARG A 342 -24.87 6.28 8.47
N HIS A 343 -23.97 5.81 7.63
CA HIS A 343 -23.89 6.07 6.19
C HIS A 343 -24.31 4.86 5.34
N LEU A 344 -24.64 3.72 5.98
CA LEU A 344 -25.08 2.50 5.32
C LEU A 344 -26.62 2.40 5.17
N VAL A 345 -27.34 3.47 5.50
CA VAL A 345 -28.82 3.55 5.46
C VAL A 345 -29.33 4.03 4.12
#